data_AF-A0A959D0G5-F1
#
_entry.id   AF-A0A959D0G5-F1
#
_cell.length_a   1.000
_cell.length_b   1.000
_cell.length_c   1.000
_cell.angle_alpha   90.00
_cell.angle_beta   90.00
_cell.angle_gamma   90.00
#
_symmetry.space_group_name_H-M   'P 1'
#
loop_
_entity.id
_entity.type
_entity.pdbx_description
1 polymer ?
#
loop_
_entity_poly.entity_id
_entity_poly.type
_entity_poly.pdbx_seq_one_letter_code
_entity_poly.pdbx_strand_id
1 'polypeptide(L)'
;AVGQEEEKAPELTAPATVGTPYSELPEGQSYYIRNAGIVLLHPFLPAFFRKLELVKEADFIDEAARQRAIHLIQFLATGEEGLPEYELVLPKFLCALPLDVPINRFQELSGEEKAESQKLLKAAIDHWGALGSTSPAGLQEGFLQREGKLEKRRQGWYLSVEQKTIDILLDRLPFGWGLGMVKLPWMEEILRVEWN
;
A
#
# COMPACT_ATOMS: atom_id res chain seq x y z
N ALA A 1 40.64 20.85 -46.26
CA ALA A 1 39.37 20.12 -46.08
C ALA A 1 39.23 19.84 -44.60
N VAL A 2 38.32 20.55 -43.95
CA VAL A 2 38.05 20.44 -42.51
C VAL A 2 37.09 19.27 -42.33
N GLY A 3 37.54 18.19 -41.70
CA GLY A 3 36.67 17.10 -41.27
C GLY A 3 36.10 17.48 -39.90
N GLN A 4 34.78 17.70 -39.84
CA GLN A 4 34.06 17.83 -38.59
C GLN A 4 33.78 16.42 -38.08
N GLU A 5 34.46 16.01 -37.01
CA GLU A 5 33.99 14.92 -36.16
C GLU A 5 32.87 15.47 -35.29
N GLU A 6 31.62 15.08 -35.57
CA GLU A 6 30.50 15.29 -34.67
C GLU A 6 30.72 14.43 -33.42
N GLU A 7 31.23 15.08 -32.37
CA GLU A 7 31.30 14.52 -31.02
C GLU A 7 29.86 14.38 -30.49
N LYS A 8 29.27 13.19 -30.68
CA LYS A 8 27.96 12.86 -30.13
C LYS A 8 28.06 12.85 -28.61
N ALA A 9 27.50 13.88 -27.98
CA ALA A 9 27.40 14.00 -26.53
C ALA A 9 26.81 12.71 -25.93
N PRO A 10 27.32 12.23 -24.77
CA PRO A 10 26.73 11.09 -24.11
C PRO A 10 25.31 11.46 -23.67
N GLU A 11 24.34 10.75 -24.23
CA GLU A 11 22.95 10.80 -23.79
C GLU A 11 22.93 10.35 -22.33
N LEU A 12 22.69 11.30 -21.43
CA LEU A 12 22.61 11.06 -19.99
C LEU A 12 21.30 10.29 -19.74
N THR A 13 21.30 8.97 -19.96
CA THR A 13 20.25 8.11 -19.46
C THR A 13 20.35 8.16 -17.94
N ALA A 14 19.45 8.90 -17.29
CA ALA A 14 19.27 8.81 -15.85
C ALA A 14 19.19 7.32 -15.49
N PRO A 15 19.95 6.83 -14.50
CA PRO A 15 19.81 5.44 -14.07
C PRO A 15 18.35 5.26 -13.67
N ALA A 16 17.68 4.27 -14.25
CA ALA A 16 16.44 3.76 -13.69
C ALA A 16 16.71 3.55 -12.19
N THR A 17 15.96 4.20 -11.31
CA THR A 17 16.11 4.05 -9.87
C THR A 17 15.64 2.65 -9.51
N VAL A 18 16.51 1.66 -9.73
CA VAL A 18 16.31 0.28 -9.33
C VAL A 18 16.52 0.25 -7.83
N GLY A 19 15.44 0.37 -7.08
CA GLY A 19 15.47 0.19 -5.63
C GLY A 19 15.74 -1.26 -5.26
N THR A 20 16.14 -1.48 -4.01
CA THR A 20 16.47 -2.80 -3.49
C THR A 20 15.20 -3.67 -3.39
N PRO A 21 15.10 -4.80 -4.11
CA PRO A 21 13.93 -5.68 -4.03
C PRO A 21 13.70 -6.20 -2.60
N TYR A 22 12.42 -6.39 -2.23
CA TYR A 22 12.04 -6.92 -0.92
C TYR A 22 12.58 -8.33 -0.63
N SER A 23 12.90 -9.09 -1.67
CA SER A 23 13.52 -10.42 -1.59
C SER A 23 14.99 -10.37 -1.17
N GLU A 24 15.68 -9.25 -1.41
CA GLU A 24 17.10 -9.04 -1.13
C GLU A 24 17.37 -8.39 0.23
N LEU A 25 16.33 -7.88 0.89
CA LEU A 25 16.47 -7.32 2.24
C LEU A 25 16.85 -8.39 3.27
N PRO A 26 17.77 -8.09 4.20
CA PRO A 26 18.29 -9.07 5.14
C PRO A 26 17.23 -9.56 6.12
N GLU A 27 17.36 -10.81 6.55
CA GLU A 27 16.59 -11.35 7.67
C GLU A 27 16.82 -10.50 8.94
N GLY A 28 15.75 -10.22 9.68
CA GLY A 28 15.77 -9.36 10.86
C GLY A 28 15.52 -7.87 10.56
N GLN A 29 15.49 -7.48 9.28
CA GLN A 29 15.06 -6.13 8.91
C GLN A 29 13.62 -5.90 9.37
N SER A 30 13.37 -4.80 10.09
CA SER A 30 12.04 -4.47 10.59
C SER A 30 11.72 -2.98 10.49
N TYR A 31 10.42 -2.69 10.40
CA TYR A 31 9.87 -1.34 10.28
C TYR A 31 8.61 -1.22 11.14
N TYR A 32 8.48 -0.11 11.85
CA TYR A 32 7.28 0.22 12.62
C TYR A 32 6.26 0.94 11.75
N ILE A 33 5.00 0.53 11.86
CA ILE A 33 3.89 0.96 11.02
C ILE A 33 2.76 1.47 11.91
N ARG A 34 2.18 2.63 11.59
CA ARG A 34 1.06 3.24 12.36
C ARG A 34 -0.33 2.89 11.82
N ASN A 35 -0.37 2.42 10.59
CA ASN A 35 -1.57 2.10 9.83
C ASN A 35 -1.58 0.64 9.36
N ALA A 36 -1.10 -0.28 10.19
CA ALA A 36 -0.93 -1.68 9.87
C ALA A 36 -2.25 -2.37 9.48
N GLY A 37 -3.36 -1.90 10.03
CA GLY A 37 -4.69 -2.43 9.74
C GLY A 37 -5.21 -2.14 8.33
N ILE A 38 -4.52 -1.30 7.53
CA ILE A 38 -4.86 -1.06 6.12
C ILE A 38 -4.89 -2.35 5.28
N VAL A 39 -4.17 -3.38 5.74
CA VAL A 39 -4.23 -4.72 5.15
C VAL A 39 -5.64 -5.29 5.10
N LEU A 40 -6.57 -4.86 5.97
CA LEU A 40 -7.97 -5.28 5.91
C LEU A 40 -8.65 -4.86 4.60
N LEU A 41 -8.16 -3.85 3.89
CA LEU A 41 -8.73 -3.42 2.62
C LEU A 41 -8.15 -4.17 1.41
N HIS A 42 -7.20 -5.10 1.61
CA HIS A 42 -6.53 -5.81 0.52
C HIS A 42 -7.45 -6.44 -0.54
N PRO A 43 -8.63 -7.03 -0.20
CA PRO A 43 -9.50 -7.63 -1.22
C PRO A 43 -10.10 -6.60 -2.19
N PHE A 44 -10.18 -5.34 -1.78
CA PHE A 44 -10.79 -4.25 -2.55
C PHE A 44 -9.78 -3.50 -3.41
N LEU A 45 -8.50 -3.49 -3.03
CA LEU A 45 -7.45 -2.70 -3.70
C LEU A 45 -7.34 -2.98 -5.20
N PRO A 46 -7.36 -4.24 -5.70
CA PRO A 46 -7.24 -4.51 -7.14
C PRO A 46 -8.41 -3.96 -7.96
N ALA A 47 -9.63 -4.01 -7.43
CA ALA A 47 -10.81 -3.45 -8.11
C ALA A 47 -10.78 -1.92 -8.07
N PHE A 48 -10.38 -1.35 -6.92
CA PHE A 48 -10.24 0.09 -6.72
C PHE A 48 -9.22 0.72 -7.67
N PHE A 49 -8.02 0.15 -7.79
CA PHE A 49 -7.01 0.67 -8.71
C PHE A 49 -7.37 0.48 -10.18
N ARG A 50 -8.09 -0.59 -10.54
CA ARG A 50 -8.63 -0.73 -11.90
C ARG A 50 -9.67 0.34 -12.22
N LYS A 51 -10.51 0.68 -11.25
CA LYS A 51 -11.54 1.72 -11.38
C LYS A 51 -10.93 3.10 -11.62
N LEU A 52 -9.77 3.36 -11.00
CA LEU A 52 -8.99 4.58 -11.18
C LEU A 52 -7.96 4.51 -12.32
N GLU A 53 -8.03 3.45 -13.15
CA GLU A 53 -7.15 3.25 -14.31
C GLU A 53 -5.63 3.21 -13.97
N LEU A 54 -5.28 2.90 -12.72
CA LEU A 54 -3.88 2.84 -12.26
C LEU A 54 -3.19 1.51 -12.59
N VAL A 55 -3.98 0.45 -12.77
CA VAL A 55 -3.47 -0.90 -13.06
C VAL A 55 -4.13 -1.46 -14.31
N LYS A 56 -3.36 -2.22 -15.08
CA LYS A 56 -3.81 -2.96 -16.25
C LYS A 56 -3.34 -4.41 -16.11
N GLU A 57 -4.25 -5.35 -16.35
CA GLU A 57 -4.01 -6.77 -16.15
C GLU A 57 -3.61 -7.09 -14.70
N ALA A 58 -2.33 -7.32 -14.43
CA ALA A 58 -1.81 -7.73 -13.13
C ALA A 58 -0.83 -6.71 -12.49
N ASP A 59 -0.54 -5.58 -13.13
CA ASP A 59 0.43 -4.59 -12.62
C ASP A 59 0.02 -3.13 -12.93
N PHE A 60 0.73 -2.18 -12.33
CA PHE A 60 0.57 -0.75 -12.56
C PHE A 60 0.94 -0.37 -14.00
N ILE A 61 0.22 0.62 -14.55
CA ILE A 61 0.45 1.08 -15.94
C ILE A 61 1.80 1.77 -16.11
N ASP A 62 2.28 2.43 -15.06
CA ASP A 62 3.58 3.08 -14.96
C ASP A 62 3.94 3.36 -13.49
N GLU A 63 5.13 3.92 -13.27
CA GLU A 63 5.63 4.26 -11.93
C GLU A 63 4.84 5.41 -11.28
N ALA A 64 4.32 6.36 -12.07
CA ALA A 64 3.52 7.45 -11.55
C ALA A 64 2.18 6.95 -10.97
N ALA A 65 1.54 5.98 -11.64
CA ALA A 65 0.34 5.31 -11.17
C ALA A 65 0.62 4.47 -9.92
N ARG A 66 1.79 3.82 -9.83
CA ARG A 66 2.23 3.10 -8.62
C ARG A 66 2.39 4.05 -7.42
N GLN A 67 3.07 5.18 -7.61
CA GLN A 67 3.21 6.20 -6.56
C GLN A 67 1.85 6.80 -6.18
N ARG A 68 0.97 7.03 -7.17
CA ARG A 68 -0.40 7.49 -6.92
C ARG A 68 -1.18 6.53 -6.03
N ALA A 69 -1.07 5.23 -6.31
CA ALA A 69 -1.70 4.20 -5.50
C ALA A 69 -1.20 4.19 -4.05
N ILE A 70 0.08 4.47 -3.80
CA ILE A 70 0.64 4.60 -2.44
C ILE A 70 -0.06 5.73 -1.68
N HIS A 71 -0.22 6.90 -2.30
CA HIS A 71 -0.96 8.02 -1.70
C HIS A 71 -2.43 7.67 -1.44
N LEU A 72 -3.06 6.92 -2.33
CA LEU A 72 -4.44 6.47 -2.14
C LEU A 72 -4.59 5.46 -1.00
N ILE A 73 -3.66 4.51 -0.85
CA ILE A 73 -3.66 3.59 0.30
C ILE A 73 -3.51 4.37 1.61
N GLN A 74 -2.62 5.37 1.62
CA GLN A 74 -2.45 6.22 2.78
C GLN A 74 -3.73 6.99 3.14
N PHE A 75 -4.37 7.58 2.13
CA PHE A 75 -5.63 8.29 2.32
C PHE A 75 -6.76 7.35 2.77
N LEU A 76 -6.81 6.12 2.25
CA LEU A 76 -7.73 5.09 2.74
C LEU A 76 -7.50 4.78 4.22
N ALA A 77 -6.25 4.74 4.67
CA ALA A 77 -5.92 4.44 6.05
C ALA A 77 -6.22 5.59 7.03
N THR A 78 -5.93 6.83 6.63
CA THR A 78 -5.88 7.99 7.56
C THR A 78 -6.88 9.10 7.24
N GLY A 79 -7.33 9.19 5.99
CA GLY A 79 -8.09 10.34 5.50
C GLY A 79 -7.23 11.59 5.25
N GLU A 80 -5.91 11.49 5.42
CA GLU A 80 -4.96 12.59 5.28
C GLU A 80 -4.14 12.48 3.99
N GLU A 81 -3.64 13.63 3.53
CA GLU A 81 -2.76 13.76 2.36
C GLU A 81 -1.41 14.34 2.80
N GLY A 82 -0.36 14.09 2.00
CA GLY A 82 0.94 14.72 2.24
C GLY A 82 1.61 14.28 3.55
N LEU A 83 1.37 13.04 3.99
CA LEU A 83 2.09 12.46 5.12
C LEU A 83 3.56 12.20 4.77
N PRO A 84 4.46 12.23 5.77
CA PRO A 84 5.88 12.01 5.53
C PRO A 84 6.15 10.55 5.10
N GLU A 85 7.21 10.36 4.30
CA GLU A 85 7.49 9.06 3.67
C GLU A 85 7.71 7.91 4.65
N TYR A 86 8.18 8.20 5.88
CA TYR A 86 8.33 7.18 6.91
C TYR A 86 6.99 6.55 7.34
N GLU A 87 5.85 7.20 7.07
CA GLU A 87 4.50 6.62 7.28
C GLU A 87 4.01 5.80 6.08
N LEU A 88 4.69 5.89 4.93
CA LEU A 88 4.32 5.23 3.69
C LEU A 88 4.96 3.84 3.52
N VAL A 89 5.63 3.30 4.54
CA VAL A 89 6.34 2.01 4.46
C VAL A 89 5.40 0.88 4.03
N LEU A 90 4.26 0.71 4.70
CA LEU A 90 3.31 -0.35 4.34
C LEU A 90 2.59 -0.07 3.01
N PRO A 91 2.13 1.16 2.71
CA PRO A 91 1.68 1.51 1.36
C PRO A 91 2.68 1.16 0.25
N LYS A 92 3.98 1.48 0.41
CA LYS A 92 5.06 1.11 -0.53
C LYS A 92 5.14 -0.40 -0.71
N PHE A 93 5.12 -1.14 0.39
CA PHE A 93 5.15 -2.60 0.39
C PHE A 93 3.97 -3.19 -0.38
N LEU A 94 2.75 -2.72 -0.10
CA LEU A 94 1.53 -3.19 -0.76
C LEU A 94 1.51 -2.87 -2.25
N CYS A 95 2.15 -1.77 -2.69
CA CYS A 95 2.31 -1.41 -4.09
C CYS A 95 3.56 -2.01 -4.75
N ALA A 96 4.29 -2.90 -4.06
CA ALA A 96 5.54 -3.51 -4.52
C ALA A 96 6.61 -2.49 -4.98
N LEU A 97 6.61 -1.29 -4.38
CA LEU A 97 7.66 -0.29 -4.61
C LEU A 97 8.78 -0.46 -3.55
N PRO A 98 10.06 -0.58 -3.93
CA PRO A 98 11.16 -0.66 -2.98
C PRO A 98 11.19 0.50 -1.97
N LEU A 99 11.60 0.21 -0.74
CA LEU A 99 11.57 1.19 0.35
C LEU A 99 12.59 2.33 0.21
N ASP A 100 13.64 2.12 -0.57
CA ASP A 100 14.69 3.10 -0.86
C ASP A 100 14.38 3.99 -2.07
N VAL A 101 13.32 3.70 -2.84
CA VAL A 101 12.86 4.58 -3.93
C VAL A 101 12.09 5.76 -3.34
N PRO A 102 12.54 7.01 -3.52
CA PRO A 102 11.87 8.18 -2.94
C PRO A 102 10.51 8.43 -3.59
N ILE A 103 9.59 8.99 -2.80
CA ILE A 103 8.24 9.35 -3.28
C ILE A 103 8.06 10.86 -3.14
N ASN A 104 7.43 11.47 -4.14
CA ASN A 104 7.04 12.87 -4.04
C ASN A 104 5.90 13.01 -3.02
N ARG A 105 6.20 13.60 -1.86
CA ARG A 105 5.23 13.87 -0.80
C ARG A 105 4.03 14.71 -1.27
N PHE A 106 4.26 15.69 -2.14
CA PHE A 106 3.28 16.71 -2.49
C PHE A 106 2.50 16.30 -3.75
N GLN A 107 1.70 15.24 -3.62
CA GLN A 107 0.80 14.79 -4.66
C GLN A 107 -0.66 14.87 -4.18
N GLU A 108 -1.37 15.92 -4.60
CA GLU A 108 -2.77 16.13 -4.21
C GLU A 108 -3.69 15.11 -4.88
N LEU A 109 -4.56 14.47 -4.10
CA LEU A 109 -5.60 13.59 -4.61
C LEU A 109 -6.72 14.41 -5.24
N SER A 110 -7.18 14.01 -6.42
CA SER A 110 -8.31 14.64 -7.09
C SER A 110 -9.62 14.40 -6.32
N GLY A 111 -10.64 15.22 -6.60
CA GLY A 111 -11.96 15.03 -6.01
C GLY A 111 -12.60 13.68 -6.37
N GLU A 112 -12.33 13.16 -7.58
CA GLU A 112 -12.81 11.85 -8.02
C GLU A 112 -12.18 10.72 -7.22
N GLU A 113 -10.85 10.75 -7.05
CA GLU A 113 -10.13 9.75 -6.27
C GLU A 113 -10.57 9.73 -4.81
N LYS A 114 -10.72 10.91 -4.19
CA LYS A 114 -11.25 11.01 -2.83
C LYS A 114 -12.66 10.42 -2.73
N ALA A 115 -13.52 10.70 -3.71
CA ALA A 115 -14.86 10.14 -3.74
C ALA A 115 -14.86 8.61 -3.91
N GLU A 116 -14.00 8.05 -4.77
CA GLU A 116 -13.85 6.60 -4.92
C GLU A 116 -13.26 5.96 -3.66
N SER A 117 -12.33 6.60 -2.96
CA SER A 117 -11.83 6.13 -1.66
C SER A 117 -12.95 6.05 -0.62
N GLN A 118 -13.83 7.07 -0.56
CA GLN A 118 -14.99 7.05 0.34
C GLN A 118 -15.97 5.92 -0.02
N LYS A 119 -16.19 5.65 -1.32
CA LYS A 119 -17.01 4.53 -1.77
C LYS A 119 -16.41 3.18 -1.36
N LEU A 120 -15.08 3.02 -1.47
CA LEU A 120 -14.39 1.81 -1.03
C LEU A 120 -14.58 1.59 0.47
N LEU A 121 -14.30 2.60 1.31
CA LEU A 121 -14.46 2.49 2.76
C LEU A 121 -15.89 2.10 3.13
N LYS A 122 -16.88 2.73 2.49
CA LYS A 122 -18.28 2.37 2.69
C LYS A 122 -18.58 0.93 2.27
N ALA A 123 -18.08 0.49 1.10
CA ALA A 123 -18.24 -0.89 0.66
C ALA A 123 -17.59 -1.88 1.63
N ALA A 124 -16.41 -1.58 2.17
CA ALA A 124 -15.77 -2.43 3.18
C ALA A 124 -16.63 -2.55 4.45
N ILE A 125 -17.23 -1.46 4.92
CA ILE A 125 -18.14 -1.44 6.08
C ILE A 125 -19.40 -2.27 5.79
N ASP A 126 -20.04 -2.03 4.64
CA ASP A 126 -21.26 -2.72 4.23
C ASP A 126 -21.02 -4.24 4.08
N HIS A 127 -19.88 -4.63 3.49
CA HIS A 127 -19.50 -6.03 3.32
C HIS A 127 -19.16 -6.70 4.66
N TRP A 128 -18.56 -5.98 5.61
CA TRP A 128 -18.28 -6.53 6.94
C TRP A 128 -19.58 -6.80 7.71
N GLY A 129 -20.56 -5.89 7.61
CA GLY A 129 -21.90 -6.03 8.20
C GLY A 129 -21.93 -5.88 9.73
N ALA A 130 -21.00 -6.52 10.45
CA ALA A 130 -20.85 -6.43 11.91
C ALA A 130 -20.51 -5.02 12.41
N LEU A 131 -19.94 -4.18 11.53
CA LEU A 131 -19.66 -2.77 11.82
C LEU A 131 -20.92 -1.89 11.86
N GLY A 132 -22.06 -2.36 11.37
CA GLY A 132 -23.32 -1.63 11.40
C GLY A 132 -23.22 -0.25 10.74
N SER A 133 -23.58 0.80 11.49
CA SER A 133 -23.57 2.19 11.03
C SER A 133 -22.23 2.92 11.27
N THR A 134 -21.11 2.18 11.30
CA THR A 134 -19.78 2.78 11.44
C THR A 134 -19.52 3.73 10.26
N SER A 135 -18.93 4.90 10.53
CA SER A 135 -18.52 5.83 9.47
C SER A 135 -17.17 5.44 8.86
N PRO A 136 -16.82 5.93 7.65
CA PRO A 136 -15.48 5.76 7.10
C PRO A 136 -14.37 6.18 8.07
N ALA A 137 -14.52 7.32 8.75
CA ALA A 137 -13.58 7.77 9.79
C ALA A 137 -13.50 6.79 10.97
N GLY A 138 -14.64 6.24 11.42
CA GLY A 138 -14.66 5.24 12.48
C GLY A 138 -13.97 3.93 12.09
N LEU A 139 -14.10 3.49 10.83
CA LEU A 139 -13.33 2.36 10.30
C LEU A 139 -11.82 2.68 10.32
N GLN A 140 -11.44 3.87 9.84
CA GLN A 140 -10.05 4.31 9.79
C GLN A 140 -9.41 4.31 11.18
N GLU A 141 -10.01 5.02 12.15
CA GLU A 141 -9.49 5.14 13.51
C GLU A 141 -9.54 3.83 14.30
N GLY A 142 -10.61 3.04 14.14
CA GLY A 142 -10.82 1.82 14.91
C GLY A 142 -9.99 0.62 14.43
N PHE A 143 -9.84 0.49 13.11
CA PHE A 143 -9.32 -0.74 12.49
C PHE A 143 -8.16 -0.54 11.55
N LEU A 144 -8.03 0.60 10.86
CA LEU A 144 -6.95 0.79 9.87
C LEU A 144 -5.70 1.43 10.49
N GLN A 145 -5.89 2.40 11.39
CA GLN A 145 -4.84 3.10 12.15
C GLN A 145 -4.46 2.27 13.38
N ARG A 146 -3.69 1.20 13.11
CA ARG A 146 -3.19 0.25 14.11
C ARG A 146 -1.68 0.24 14.06
N GLU A 147 -1.06 0.32 15.22
CA GLU A 147 0.37 0.11 15.34
C GLU A 147 0.71 -1.32 14.94
N GLY A 148 1.89 -1.50 14.36
CA GLY A 148 2.36 -2.78 13.92
C GLY A 148 3.83 -2.77 13.55
N LYS A 149 4.32 -3.95 13.22
CA LYS A 149 5.72 -4.19 12.84
C LYS A 149 5.76 -5.05 11.59
N LEU A 150 6.33 -4.51 10.52
CA LEU A 150 6.68 -5.25 9.31
C LEU A 150 8.10 -5.80 9.48
N GLU A 151 8.30 -7.10 9.30
CA GLU A 151 9.58 -7.78 9.57
C GLU A 151 9.89 -8.82 8.50
N LYS A 152 11.13 -8.82 8.01
CA LYS A 152 11.67 -9.90 7.18
C LYS A 152 12.13 -11.03 8.09
N ARG A 153 11.47 -12.18 7.99
CA ARG A 153 11.87 -13.43 8.66
C ARG A 153 12.37 -14.42 7.61
N ARG A 154 12.98 -15.53 8.04
CA ARG A 154 13.43 -16.63 7.15
C ARG A 154 12.41 -17.10 6.10
N GLN A 155 11.12 -17.07 6.43
CA GLN A 155 10.03 -17.56 5.56
C GLN A 155 9.30 -16.45 4.77
N GLY A 156 9.87 -15.24 4.73
CA GLY A 156 9.29 -14.09 4.03
C GLY A 156 8.86 -12.96 4.98
N TRP A 157 7.91 -12.15 4.54
CA TRP A 157 7.46 -10.96 5.26
C TRP A 157 6.30 -11.24 6.20
N TYR A 158 6.40 -10.67 7.39
CA TYR A 158 5.38 -10.74 8.44
C TYR A 158 5.00 -9.34 8.88
N LEU A 159 3.71 -9.08 9.01
CA LEU A 159 3.14 -7.91 9.65
C LEU A 159 2.46 -8.34 10.94
N SER A 160 3.03 -7.95 12.08
CA SER A 160 2.39 -8.06 13.38
C SER A 160 1.57 -6.80 13.63
N VAL A 161 0.27 -6.95 13.91
CA VAL A 161 -0.67 -5.84 14.15
C VAL A 161 -1.09 -5.89 15.61
N GLU A 162 -0.88 -4.79 16.34
CA GLU A 162 -1.22 -4.68 17.76
C GLU A 162 -2.71 -4.99 17.98
N GLN A 163 -3.00 -5.91 18.90
CA GLN A 163 -4.36 -6.27 19.29
C GLN A 163 -5.08 -5.19 20.14
N LYS A 164 -6.37 -4.97 19.89
CA LYS A 164 -7.27 -4.11 20.68
C LYS A 164 -8.55 -4.86 21.00
N THR A 165 -9.28 -4.42 22.02
CA THR A 165 -10.55 -5.03 22.44
C THR A 165 -11.61 -5.09 21.32
N ILE A 166 -11.57 -4.13 20.40
CA ILE A 166 -12.50 -4.08 19.25
C ILE A 166 -12.29 -5.23 18.25
N ASP A 167 -11.18 -5.95 18.35
CA ASP A 167 -10.80 -7.02 17.41
C ASP A 167 -11.69 -8.25 17.49
N ILE A 168 -12.53 -8.37 18.51
CA ILE A 168 -13.64 -9.35 18.53
C ILE A 168 -14.57 -9.21 17.30
N LEU A 169 -14.56 -8.04 16.63
CA LEU A 169 -15.29 -7.83 15.38
C LEU A 169 -14.55 -8.40 14.16
N LEU A 170 -13.24 -8.64 14.23
CA LEU A 170 -12.49 -9.32 13.16
C LEU A 170 -12.95 -10.77 12.99
N ASP A 171 -13.35 -11.43 14.08
CA ASP A 171 -13.93 -12.79 14.05
C ASP A 171 -15.26 -12.86 13.28
N ARG A 172 -15.87 -11.70 13.01
CA ARG A 172 -17.13 -11.57 12.25
C ARG A 172 -16.93 -11.15 10.80
N LEU A 173 -15.69 -11.15 10.31
CA LEU A 173 -15.43 -10.88 8.90
C LEU A 173 -16.01 -12.00 8.01
N PRO A 174 -16.53 -11.66 6.82
CA PRO A 174 -17.00 -12.64 5.86
C PRO A 174 -15.97 -13.72 5.54
N PHE A 175 -16.46 -14.95 5.33
CA PHE A 175 -15.63 -16.07 4.90
C PHE A 175 -14.93 -15.72 3.57
N GLY A 176 -13.59 -15.78 3.55
CA GLY A 176 -12.77 -15.43 2.39
C GLY A 176 -12.04 -14.10 2.46
N TRP A 177 -12.18 -13.32 3.54
CA TRP A 177 -11.45 -12.05 3.69
C TRP A 177 -9.92 -12.22 3.80
N GLY A 178 -9.45 -13.37 4.27
CA GLY A 178 -8.03 -13.71 4.29
C GLY A 178 -7.20 -12.90 5.30
N LEU A 179 -7.57 -12.91 6.58
CA LEU A 179 -6.93 -12.11 7.64
C LEU A 179 -5.44 -12.38 7.89
N GLY A 180 -4.94 -13.58 7.53
CA GLY A 180 -3.58 -14.01 7.83
C GLY A 180 -2.61 -13.96 6.65
N MET A 181 -3.10 -13.72 5.43
CA MET A 181 -2.28 -13.70 4.22
C MET A 181 -2.79 -12.66 3.24
N VAL A 182 -1.91 -11.75 2.84
CA VAL A 182 -2.16 -10.72 1.84
C VAL A 182 -1.27 -10.97 0.63
N LYS A 183 -1.88 -11.08 -0.54
CA LYS A 183 -1.20 -11.22 -1.83
C LYS A 183 -1.97 -10.45 -2.90
N LEU A 184 -1.43 -9.31 -3.30
CA LEU A 184 -1.96 -8.51 -4.40
C LEU A 184 -1.34 -8.95 -5.74
N PRO A 185 -2.00 -8.68 -6.88
CA PRO A 185 -1.56 -9.18 -8.20
C PRO A 185 -0.12 -8.82 -8.59
N TRP A 186 0.34 -7.63 -8.21
CA TRP A 186 1.66 -7.08 -8.52
C TRP A 186 2.73 -7.38 -7.47
N MET A 187 2.39 -8.07 -6.38
CA MET A 187 3.38 -8.42 -5.35
C MET A 187 4.17 -9.66 -5.79
N GLU A 188 5.46 -9.73 -5.43
CA GLU A 188 6.29 -10.93 -5.65
C GLU A 188 6.17 -11.94 -4.50
N GLU A 189 6.21 -11.45 -3.25
CA GLU A 189 6.09 -12.27 -2.04
C GLU A 189 4.67 -12.21 -1.46
N ILE A 190 4.33 -13.13 -0.55
CA ILE A 190 3.10 -13.07 0.26
C ILE A 190 3.45 -12.33 1.55
N LEU A 191 2.56 -11.45 2.01
CA LEU A 191 2.63 -10.88 3.35
C LEU A 191 1.81 -11.73 4.32
N ARG A 192 2.45 -12.26 5.35
CA ARG A 192 1.75 -12.95 6.44
C ARG A 192 1.35 -11.95 7.49
N VAL A 193 0.12 -12.00 7.96
CA VAL A 193 -0.41 -11.05 8.94
C VAL A 193 -0.74 -11.79 10.23
N GLU A 194 -0.22 -11.28 11.33
CA GLU A 194 -0.43 -11.79 12.68
C GLU A 194 -1.13 -10.71 13.50
N TRP A 195 -2.26 -11.04 14.11
CA TRP A 195 -3.00 -10.14 15.00
C TRP A 195 -2.68 -10.55 16.43
N ASN A 196 -1.81 -9.80 17.11
CA ASN A 196 -1.23 -10.18 18.41
C ASN A 196 -0.85 -9.01 19.31
#